data_AF-A0A954JQ67-F1
#
_entry.id   AF-A0A954JQ67-F1
#
_cell.length_a   1.000
_cell.length_b   1.000
_cell.length_c   1.000
_cell.angle_alpha   90.00
_cell.angle_beta   90.00
_cell.angle_gamma   90.00
#
_symmetry.space_group_name_H-M   'P 1'
#
loop_
_entity.id
_entity.type
_entity.pdbx_description
1 polymer ?
#
loop_
_entity_poly.entity_id
_entity_poly.type
_entity_poly.pdbx_seq_one_letter_code
_entity_poly.pdbx_strand_id
1 'polypeptide(L)'
;IDATGSDVLASNDVTLVATQLPQNSNGFFLTSRQQGFVANPGGSSGNLCVGGGLAIARFLPTLSLSAGGMISGSVDLTDVPLPPTMTGMIMAGDTFNFQLWHREGGPLSGMSNFSPGLEVTFQ
;
A
#
# COMPACT_ATOMS: atom_id res chain seq x y z
N ILE A 1 -8.48 -2.26 3.60
CA ILE A 1 -7.58 -2.67 2.51
C ILE A 1 -7.41 -4.15 2.69
N ASP A 2 -7.53 -4.90 1.61
CA ASP A 2 -7.55 -6.35 1.61
C ASP A 2 -6.59 -6.85 0.52
N ALA A 3 -6.00 -8.02 0.73
CA ALA A 3 -5.27 -8.75 -0.31
C ALA A 3 -6.16 -9.87 -0.83
N THR A 4 -6.17 -10.02 -2.15
CA THR A 4 -6.93 -11.06 -2.87
C THR A 4 -6.00 -11.82 -3.81
N GLY A 5 -6.36 -13.06 -4.16
CA GLY A 5 -5.52 -13.96 -4.95
C GLY A 5 -4.86 -15.04 -4.08
N SER A 6 -3.54 -15.19 -4.17
CA SER A 6 -2.72 -16.25 -3.57
C SER A 6 -1.49 -15.67 -2.86
N ASP A 7 -1.22 -16.15 -1.65
CA ASP A 7 0.01 -15.88 -0.90
C ASP A 7 1.18 -16.80 -1.28
N VAL A 8 0.95 -17.73 -2.21
CA VAL A 8 1.97 -18.65 -2.74
C VAL A 8 2.81 -17.95 -3.80
N LEU A 9 4.13 -17.88 -3.60
CA LEU A 9 5.03 -17.16 -4.50
C LEU A 9 4.93 -17.61 -5.96
N ALA A 10 4.81 -18.92 -6.18
CA ALA A 10 4.73 -19.51 -7.51
C ALA A 10 3.47 -19.08 -8.29
N SER A 11 2.42 -18.61 -7.60
CA SER A 11 1.21 -18.09 -8.24
C SER A 11 1.40 -16.68 -8.78
N ASN A 12 2.25 -15.87 -8.14
CA ASN A 12 2.42 -14.43 -8.42
C ASN A 12 1.09 -13.69 -8.67
N ASP A 13 0.08 -14.00 -7.85
CA ASP A 13 -1.30 -13.55 -8.02
C ASP A 13 -1.76 -12.85 -6.75
N VAL A 14 -1.28 -11.64 -6.51
CA VAL A 14 -1.68 -10.84 -5.35
C VAL A 14 -2.24 -9.53 -5.84
N THR A 15 -3.47 -9.22 -5.45
CA THR A 15 -4.09 -7.93 -5.74
C THR A 15 -4.50 -7.25 -4.44
N LEU A 16 -3.95 -6.07 -4.20
CA LEU A 16 -4.35 -5.19 -3.11
C LEU A 16 -5.59 -4.41 -3.53
N VAL A 17 -6.59 -4.35 -2.64
CA VAL A 17 -7.83 -3.62 -2.87
C VAL A 17 -8.12 -2.73 -1.67
N ALA A 18 -8.23 -1.42 -1.91
CA ALA A 18 -8.71 -0.45 -0.95
C ALA A 18 -10.09 0.05 -1.37
N THR A 19 -11.06 -0.02 -0.46
CA THR A 19 -12.45 0.39 -0.67
C THR A 19 -12.82 1.54 0.28
N GLN A 20 -14.03 2.08 0.12
CA GLN A 20 -14.56 3.18 0.93
C GLN A 20 -13.72 4.46 0.82
N LEU A 21 -13.08 4.66 -0.33
CA LEU A 21 -12.33 5.88 -0.63
C LEU A 21 -13.29 6.96 -1.16
N PRO A 22 -13.01 8.26 -0.93
CA PRO A 22 -13.76 9.34 -1.57
C PRO A 22 -13.69 9.20 -3.09
N GLN A 23 -14.80 9.37 -3.80
CA GLN A 23 -14.84 9.22 -5.25
C GLN A 23 -13.88 10.20 -5.95
N ASN A 24 -13.23 9.74 -7.02
CA ASN A 24 -12.21 10.49 -7.76
C ASN A 24 -11.04 10.99 -6.91
N SER A 25 -10.74 10.31 -5.80
CA SER A 25 -9.61 10.63 -4.95
C SER A 25 -8.32 9.98 -5.46
N ASN A 26 -7.23 10.72 -5.38
CA ASN A 26 -5.91 10.24 -5.69
C ASN A 26 -5.34 9.44 -4.52
N GLY A 27 -4.76 8.27 -4.79
CA GLY A 27 -4.09 7.46 -3.80
C GLY A 27 -2.95 6.62 -4.36
N PHE A 28 -2.17 6.04 -3.47
CA PHE A 28 -1.10 5.11 -3.81
C PHE A 28 -0.87 4.13 -2.65
N PHE A 29 -0.36 2.96 -2.98
CA PHE A 29 -0.02 1.95 -1.99
C PHE A 29 1.38 2.20 -1.42
N LEU A 30 1.55 1.83 -0.17
CA LEU A 30 2.77 1.83 0.60
C LEU A 30 3.09 0.39 0.99
N THR A 31 4.37 0.05 1.01
CA THR A 31 4.83 -1.26 1.46
C THR A 31 6.13 -1.19 2.26
N SER A 32 6.29 -2.09 3.23
CA SER A 32 7.54 -2.30 3.98
C SER A 32 7.53 -3.67 4.66
N ARG A 33 8.73 -4.17 4.97
CA ARG A 33 8.90 -5.36 5.83
C ARG A 33 8.70 -5.06 7.31
N GLN A 34 8.59 -3.78 7.69
CA GLN A 34 8.45 -3.37 9.08
C GLN A 34 7.06 -2.78 9.33
N GLN A 35 6.43 -3.23 10.41
CA GLN A 35 5.29 -2.52 11.00
C GLN A 35 5.77 -1.24 11.68
N GLY A 36 4.91 -0.23 11.71
CA GLY A 36 5.18 1.02 12.40
C GLY A 36 3.90 1.65 12.92
N PHE A 37 4.05 2.76 13.62
CA PHE A 37 2.93 3.60 13.99
C PHE A 37 3.41 5.05 14.08
N VAL A 38 2.93 5.89 13.15
CA VAL A 38 3.11 7.33 13.20
C VAL A 38 1.74 7.96 13.16
N ALA A 39 1.39 8.68 14.24
CA ALA A 39 0.10 9.33 14.34
C ALA A 39 0.06 10.59 13.46
N ASN A 40 -0.99 10.73 12.66
CA ASN A 40 -1.30 11.94 11.88
C ASN A 40 -0.11 12.50 11.07
N PRO A 41 0.65 11.67 10.32
CA PRO A 41 1.89 12.11 9.70
C PRO A 41 1.61 13.16 8.63
N GLY A 42 2.39 14.24 8.62
CA GLY A 42 2.22 15.33 7.67
C GLY A 42 0.86 16.04 7.74
N GLY A 43 0.15 15.96 8.88
CA GLY A 43 -1.19 16.53 9.03
C GLY A 43 -2.31 15.68 8.42
N SER A 44 -2.05 14.40 8.15
CA SER A 44 -3.09 13.44 7.75
C SER A 44 -4.08 13.19 8.88
N SER A 45 -5.36 12.95 8.54
CA SER A 45 -6.39 12.54 9.51
C SER A 45 -6.22 11.09 9.99
N GLY A 46 -5.37 10.30 9.32
CA GLY A 46 -5.11 8.89 9.63
C GLY A 46 -3.73 8.65 10.23
N ASN A 47 -3.43 7.38 10.47
CA ASN A 47 -2.14 6.94 11.02
C ASN A 47 -1.40 6.10 10.00
N LEU A 48 -0.08 6.31 9.89
CA LEU A 48 0.80 5.46 9.09
C LEU A 48 1.18 4.23 9.93
N CYS A 49 0.76 3.06 9.47
CA CYS A 49 0.99 1.78 10.14
C CYS A 49 2.16 0.97 9.52
N VAL A 50 2.75 1.50 8.45
CA VAL A 50 3.91 0.92 7.77
C VAL A 50 5.17 1.62 8.29
N GLY A 51 6.14 0.84 8.74
CA GLY A 51 7.39 1.31 9.38
C GLY A 51 8.60 1.25 8.45
N GLY A 52 9.75 1.67 8.96
CA GLY A 52 11.04 1.59 8.26
C GLY A 52 11.55 2.89 7.63
N GLY A 53 10.83 4.01 7.80
CA GLY A 53 11.30 5.33 7.38
C GLY A 53 11.64 5.38 5.89
N LEU A 54 12.94 5.43 5.55
CA LEU A 54 13.43 5.40 4.18
C LEU A 54 13.22 4.04 3.47
N ALA A 55 12.91 2.98 4.21
CA ALA A 55 12.58 1.66 3.68
C ALA A 55 11.10 1.50 3.27
N ILE A 56 10.26 2.51 3.51
CA ILE A 56 8.88 2.50 3.03
C ILE A 56 8.89 2.79 1.53
N ALA A 57 8.47 1.82 0.74
CA ALA A 57 8.32 1.99 -0.70
C ALA A 57 6.89 2.32 -1.09
N ARG A 58 6.75 2.94 -2.26
CA ARG A 58 5.45 3.21 -2.88
C ARG A 58 5.20 2.14 -3.93
N PHE A 59 4.20 1.31 -3.69
CA PHE A 59 3.81 0.26 -4.61
C PHE A 59 2.98 0.89 -5.74
N LEU A 60 3.38 0.61 -6.98
CA LEU A 60 2.87 1.21 -8.24
C LEU A 60 3.19 2.71 -8.36
N PRO A 61 4.12 3.13 -9.26
CA PRO A 61 4.54 4.53 -9.37
C PRO A 61 3.45 5.46 -9.89
N THR A 62 2.28 4.94 -10.28
CA THR A 62 1.16 5.72 -10.78
C THR A 62 0.15 6.00 -9.68
N LEU A 63 0.05 7.29 -9.34
CA LEU A 63 -1.07 7.85 -8.59
C LEU A 63 -2.39 7.31 -9.17
N SER A 64 -3.09 6.49 -8.40
CA SER A 64 -4.34 5.86 -8.84
C SER A 64 -5.51 6.76 -8.47
N LEU A 65 -6.47 6.90 -9.38
CA LEU A 65 -7.72 7.60 -9.11
C LEU A 65 -8.75 6.58 -8.65
N SER A 66 -9.39 6.81 -7.51
CA SER A 66 -10.41 5.89 -7.02
C SER A 66 -11.64 5.90 -7.95
N ALA A 67 -11.95 4.77 -8.58
CA ALA A 67 -13.17 4.58 -9.36
C ALA A 67 -14.21 3.87 -8.49
N GLY A 68 -15.41 4.43 -8.35
CA GLY A 68 -16.44 3.86 -7.46
C GLY A 68 -16.04 3.78 -5.99
N GLY A 69 -15.09 4.61 -5.54
CA GLY A 69 -14.55 4.58 -4.18
C GLY A 69 -13.58 3.43 -3.91
N MET A 70 -12.99 2.86 -4.96
CA MET A 70 -12.03 1.76 -4.89
C MET A 70 -10.74 2.10 -5.64
N ILE A 71 -9.60 1.68 -5.08
CA ILE A 71 -8.31 1.58 -5.77
C ILE A 71 -7.81 0.15 -5.63
N SER A 72 -7.41 -0.47 -6.73
CA SER A 72 -6.83 -1.81 -6.76
C SER A 72 -5.50 -1.84 -7.50
N GLY A 73 -4.59 -2.71 -7.10
CA GLY A 73 -3.29 -2.86 -7.73
C GLY A 73 -2.72 -4.27 -7.57
N SER A 74 -2.30 -4.88 -8.68
CA SER A 74 -1.60 -6.16 -8.66
C SER A 74 -0.17 -5.97 -8.16
N VAL A 75 0.29 -6.90 -7.33
CA VAL A 75 1.62 -6.95 -6.76
C VAL A 75 2.44 -8.02 -7.48
N ASP A 76 3.49 -7.60 -8.19
CA ASP A 76 4.49 -8.53 -8.72
C ASP A 76 5.47 -8.89 -7.61
N LEU A 77 5.37 -10.13 -7.11
CA LEU A 77 6.22 -10.67 -6.04
C LEU A 77 7.69 -10.82 -6.47
N THR A 78 7.97 -10.75 -7.78
CA THR A 78 9.32 -10.84 -8.34
C THR A 78 9.98 -9.48 -8.56
N ASP A 79 9.21 -8.40 -8.52
CA ASP A 79 9.68 -7.02 -8.72
C ASP A 79 8.99 -6.04 -7.76
N VAL A 80 9.21 -6.27 -6.47
CA VAL A 80 8.76 -5.38 -5.41
C VAL A 80 9.76 -4.24 -5.23
N PRO A 81 9.30 -2.97 -5.15
CA PRO A 81 10.19 -1.85 -4.89
C PRO A 81 10.72 -1.96 -3.46
N LEU A 82 11.91 -2.53 -3.30
CA LEU A 82 12.62 -2.62 -2.02
C LEU A 82 13.74 -1.57 -2.01
N PRO A 83 13.67 -0.53 -1.15
CA PRO A 83 14.75 0.44 -1.04
C PRO A 83 16.03 -0.26 -0.55
N PRO A 84 17.23 0.16 -1.00
CA PRO A 84 17.52 1.34 -1.84
C PRO A 84 17.49 1.06 -3.35
N THR A 85 17.48 -0.21 -3.77
CA THR A 85 17.58 -0.58 -5.19
C THR A 85 16.28 -0.40 -5.96
N MET A 86 15.14 -0.31 -5.25
CA MET A 86 13.79 -0.22 -5.81
C MET A 86 13.43 -1.37 -6.75
N THR A 87 14.12 -2.50 -6.57
CA THR A 87 13.94 -3.76 -7.30
C THR A 87 14.36 -4.87 -6.35
N GLY A 88 13.45 -5.80 -6.07
CA GLY A 88 13.72 -6.97 -5.24
C GLY A 88 12.56 -7.96 -5.25
N MET A 89 12.82 -9.17 -4.75
CA MET A 89 11.89 -10.29 -4.78
C MET A 89 11.44 -10.64 -3.36
N ILE A 90 10.16 -11.00 -3.22
CA ILE A 90 9.62 -11.58 -1.98
C ILE A 90 9.99 -13.05 -1.90
N MET A 91 10.51 -13.48 -0.75
CA MET A 91 10.88 -14.87 -0.48
C MET A 91 9.86 -15.58 0.41
N ALA A 92 9.85 -16.91 0.37
CA ALA A 92 8.93 -17.70 1.19
C ALA A 92 9.29 -17.49 2.67
N GLY A 93 8.28 -17.26 3.50
CA GLY A 93 8.41 -16.85 4.89
C GLY A 93 8.63 -15.35 5.09
N ASP A 94 8.74 -14.54 4.03
CA ASP A 94 8.77 -13.09 4.19
C ASP A 94 7.39 -12.55 4.54
N THR A 95 7.38 -11.61 5.48
CA THR A 95 6.20 -10.85 5.86
C THR A 95 6.33 -9.42 5.37
N PHE A 96 5.29 -8.93 4.68
CA PHE A 96 5.18 -7.57 4.18
C PHE A 96 3.93 -6.89 4.73
N ASN A 97 4.07 -5.59 4.95
CA ASN A 97 3.01 -4.70 5.42
C ASN A 97 2.63 -3.76 4.29
N PHE A 98 1.34 -3.61 4.05
CA PHE A 98 0.76 -2.77 3.03
C PHE A 98 -0.22 -1.76 3.65
N GLN A 99 -0.27 -0.57 3.07
CA GLN A 99 -1.26 0.44 3.43
C GLN A 99 -1.52 1.33 2.22
N LEU A 100 -2.69 1.94 2.11
CA LEU A 100 -2.98 2.92 1.07
C LEU A 100 -3.01 4.32 1.68
N TRP A 101 -2.28 5.25 1.09
CA TRP A 101 -2.50 6.69 1.30
C TRP A 101 -3.47 7.22 0.26
N HIS A 102 -4.37 8.12 0.64
CA HIS A 102 -5.26 8.81 -0.30
C HIS A 102 -5.60 10.24 0.11
N ARG A 103 -6.10 11.04 -0.84
CA ARG A 103 -6.71 12.33 -0.54
C ARG A 103 -8.06 12.14 0.15
N GLU A 104 -8.27 12.89 1.21
CA GLU A 104 -9.55 12.89 1.92
C GLU A 104 -10.40 14.03 1.40
N GLY A 105 -11.56 13.75 0.79
CA GLY A 105 -12.42 14.78 0.17
C GLY A 105 -12.16 15.05 -1.32
N GLY A 106 -11.42 14.18 -2.01
CA GLY A 106 -11.23 14.25 -3.47
C GLY A 106 -10.00 15.05 -3.93
N PRO A 107 -9.88 15.34 -5.24
CA PRO A 107 -8.62 15.77 -5.86
C PRO A 107 -8.18 17.21 -5.51
N LEU A 108 -9.13 18.07 -5.09
CA LEU A 108 -8.86 19.46 -4.69
C LEU A 108 -8.63 19.62 -3.19
N SER A 109 -8.71 18.54 -2.42
CA SER A 109 -8.54 18.59 -0.98
C SER A 109 -7.07 18.63 -0.55
N GLY A 110 -6.76 19.52 0.39
CA GLY A 110 -5.47 19.53 1.08
C GLY A 110 -5.31 18.39 2.09
N MET A 111 -6.41 17.75 2.50
CA MET A 111 -6.43 16.71 3.52
C MET A 111 -6.08 15.34 2.92
N SER A 112 -5.49 14.48 3.74
CA SER A 112 -5.13 13.12 3.34
C SER A 112 -5.34 12.14 4.48
N ASN A 113 -5.54 10.88 4.14
CA ASN A 113 -5.80 9.82 5.10
C ASN A 113 -5.09 8.52 4.67
N PHE A 114 -5.01 7.58 5.60
CA PHE A 114 -4.45 6.26 5.39
C PHE A 114 -5.53 5.20 5.63
N SER A 115 -5.52 4.15 4.82
CA SER A 115 -6.28 2.93 5.13
C SER A 115 -5.75 2.27 6.41
N PRO A 116 -6.45 1.27 6.97
CA PRO A 116 -5.82 0.34 7.91
C PRO A 116 -4.55 -0.30 7.32
N GLY A 117 -3.65 -0.77 8.16
CA GLY A 117 -2.51 -1.60 7.72
C GLY A 117 -2.96 -3.03 7.43
N LEU A 118 -2.30 -3.67 6.47
CA LEU A 118 -2.49 -5.07 6.10
C LEU A 118 -1.16 -5.79 6.14
N GLU A 119 -1.07 -6.87 6.90
CA GLU A 119 0.10 -7.74 6.93
C GLU A 119 -0.17 -9.00 6.10
N VAL A 120 0.78 -9.40 5.28
CA VAL A 120 0.74 -10.64 4.48
C VAL A 120 2.07 -11.37 4.67
N THR A 121 1.99 -12.65 5.01
CA THR A 121 3.13 -13.56 5.04
C THR A 121 3.05 -14.47 3.83
N PHE A 122 4.10 -14.50 3.03
CA PHE A 122 4.16 -15.27 1.78
C PHE A 122 4.73 -16.67 1.99
N GLN A 123 4.27 -17.64 1.22
CA GLN A 123 4.66 -19.05 1.32
C GLN A 123 5.17 -19.65 0.00
#